data_AF-A0A7X9CQL9-F1
#
_entry.id   AF-A0A7X9CQL9-F1
#
_cell.length_a   1.000
_cell.length_b   1.000
_cell.length_c   1.000
_cell.angle_alpha   90.00
_cell.angle_beta   90.00
_cell.angle_gamma   90.00
#
_symmetry.space_group_name_H-M   'P 1'
#
loop_
_entity.id
_entity.type
_entity.pdbx_description
1 polymer ?
#
loop_
_entity_poly.entity_id
_entity_poly.type
_entity_poly.pdbx_seq_one_letter_code
_entity_poly.pdbx_strand_id
1 'polypeptide(L)'
;MLEKGERREEVVKELADYVEDKYEDKTEAIKFLDGLICEIMDKLYEDEEGILVLKDRGFVEPFNKKKMYYSIASVSDAINQGMNEGDINLIIRDVYNRANASHCKVVSTKALREYVIEALDKSGYKNIRDKYKKAYLKI
;
A
#
# COMPACT_ATOMS: atom_id res chain seq x y z
N MET A 1 12.16 -26.69 22.16
CA MET A 1 11.30 -25.61 21.63
C MET A 1 12.18 -24.37 21.60
N LEU A 2 12.57 -23.90 20.43
CA LEU A 2 13.28 -22.62 20.31
C LEU A 2 12.33 -21.49 20.74
N GLU A 3 12.83 -20.51 21.47
CA GLU A 3 12.04 -19.34 21.85
C GLU A 3 11.65 -18.54 20.59
N LYS A 4 10.54 -17.78 20.64
CA LYS A 4 10.07 -16.97 19.49
C LYS A 4 11.15 -16.03 18.93
N GLY A 5 12.11 -15.61 19.76
CA GLY A 5 13.26 -14.79 19.36
C GLY A 5 14.27 -15.57 18.52
N GLU A 6 14.68 -16.76 18.98
CA GLU A 6 15.64 -17.62 18.28
C GLU A 6 15.13 -18.05 16.90
N ARG A 7 13.83 -18.38 16.79
CA ARG A 7 13.20 -18.73 15.51
C ARG A 7 13.18 -17.56 14.51
N ARG A 8 13.11 -16.32 14.98
CA ARG A 8 13.14 -15.14 14.09
C ARG A 8 14.54 -14.94 13.49
N GLU A 9 15.57 -15.07 14.29
CA GLU A 9 16.96 -14.90 13.83
C GLU A 9 17.35 -15.97 12.82
N GLU A 10 16.94 -17.22 13.05
CA GLU A 10 17.14 -18.33 12.12
C GLU A 10 16.50 -18.06 10.76
N VAL A 11 15.22 -17.65 10.73
CA VAL A 11 14.51 -17.31 9.48
C VAL A 11 15.18 -16.16 8.73
N VAL A 12 15.62 -15.11 9.44
CA VAL A 12 16.31 -13.98 8.81
C VAL A 12 17.64 -14.44 8.19
N LYS A 13 18.39 -15.29 8.90
CA LYS A 13 19.65 -15.82 8.42
C LYS A 13 19.45 -16.68 7.17
N GLU A 14 18.51 -17.63 7.20
CA GLU A 14 18.24 -18.50 6.06
C GLU A 14 17.83 -17.72 4.81
N LEU A 15 17.00 -16.68 4.97
CA LEU A 15 16.60 -15.81 3.87
C LEU A 15 17.77 -14.97 3.35
N ALA A 16 18.60 -14.43 4.24
CA ALA A 16 19.78 -13.66 3.85
C ALA A 16 20.77 -14.53 3.06
N ASP A 17 21.09 -15.73 3.57
CA ASP A 17 21.97 -16.69 2.93
C ASP A 17 21.45 -17.09 1.54
N TYR A 18 20.13 -17.33 1.40
CA TYR A 18 19.51 -17.62 0.11
C TYR A 18 19.63 -16.47 -0.89
N VAL A 19 19.36 -15.23 -0.44
CA VAL A 19 19.40 -14.05 -1.32
C VAL A 19 20.81 -13.74 -1.77
N GLU A 20 21.80 -13.84 -0.88
CA GLU A 20 23.22 -13.61 -1.20
C GLU A 20 23.77 -14.67 -2.19
N ASP A 21 23.35 -15.93 -2.10
CA ASP A 21 23.73 -16.99 -3.04
C ASP A 21 23.11 -16.80 -4.44
N LYS A 22 21.87 -16.26 -4.51
CA LYS A 22 21.10 -16.20 -5.75
C LYS A 22 21.18 -14.89 -6.52
N TYR A 23 21.46 -13.78 -5.85
CA TYR A 23 21.39 -12.45 -6.46
C TYR A 23 22.65 -11.64 -6.15
N GLU A 24 23.44 -11.34 -7.20
CA GLU A 24 24.54 -10.38 -7.10
C GLU A 24 24.03 -8.92 -7.10
N ASP A 25 22.95 -8.64 -7.86
CA ASP A 25 22.30 -7.31 -7.88
C ASP A 25 21.31 -7.17 -6.72
N LYS A 26 21.62 -6.26 -5.81
CA LYS A 26 20.77 -5.89 -4.67
C LYS A 26 19.37 -5.43 -5.09
N THR A 27 19.22 -4.85 -6.28
CA THR A 27 17.92 -4.42 -6.81
C THR A 27 17.03 -5.63 -7.13
N GLU A 28 17.59 -6.68 -7.70
CA GLU A 28 16.87 -7.91 -8.00
C GLU A 28 16.52 -8.67 -6.72
N ALA A 29 17.45 -8.71 -5.76
CA ALA A 29 17.21 -9.23 -4.41
C ALA A 29 16.01 -8.57 -3.72
N ILE A 30 15.92 -7.23 -3.77
CA ILE A 30 14.80 -6.49 -3.18
C ILE A 30 13.48 -6.85 -3.86
N LYS A 31 13.45 -6.93 -5.20
CA LYS A 31 12.24 -7.33 -5.94
C LYS A 31 11.77 -8.73 -5.57
N PHE A 32 12.70 -9.67 -5.41
CA PHE A 32 12.39 -11.02 -4.94
C PHE A 32 11.78 -11.00 -3.55
N LEU A 33 12.37 -10.26 -2.60
CA LEU A 33 11.86 -10.14 -1.24
C LEU A 33 10.47 -9.49 -1.20
N ASP A 34 10.24 -8.44 -1.98
CA ASP A 34 8.92 -7.81 -2.11
C ASP A 34 7.86 -8.80 -2.64
N GLY A 35 8.22 -9.61 -3.65
CA GLY A 35 7.37 -10.68 -4.17
C GLY A 35 7.06 -11.76 -3.13
N LEU A 36 8.09 -12.21 -2.40
CA LEU A 36 7.94 -13.20 -1.33
C LEU A 36 7.00 -12.71 -0.22
N ILE A 37 7.11 -11.43 0.17
CA ILE A 37 6.19 -10.81 1.13
C ILE A 37 4.76 -10.89 0.61
N CYS A 38 4.53 -10.57 -0.66
CA CYS A 38 3.20 -10.68 -1.25
C CYS A 38 2.66 -12.11 -1.22
N GLU A 39 3.46 -13.11 -1.63
CA GLU A 39 3.05 -14.52 -1.59
C GLU A 39 2.70 -15.00 -0.17
N ILE A 40 3.50 -14.58 0.83
CA ILE A 40 3.22 -14.90 2.24
C ILE A 40 1.90 -14.26 2.66
N MET A 41 1.67 -12.99 2.32
CA MET A 41 0.43 -12.28 2.68
C MET A 41 -0.79 -12.90 2.00
N ASP A 42 -0.68 -13.29 0.73
CA ASP A 42 -1.76 -13.94 0.00
C ASP A 42 -2.16 -15.27 0.65
N LYS A 43 -1.19 -16.05 1.11
CA LYS A 43 -1.44 -17.29 1.87
C LYS A 43 -2.06 -17.02 3.25
N LEU A 44 -1.54 -16.03 3.99
CA LEU A 44 -2.04 -15.72 5.34
C LEU A 44 -3.49 -15.21 5.34
N TYR A 45 -3.94 -14.65 4.22
CA TYR A 45 -5.26 -14.06 4.07
C TYR A 45 -6.06 -14.69 2.91
N GLU A 46 -5.78 -15.95 2.57
CA GLU A 46 -6.37 -16.61 1.38
C GLU A 46 -7.91 -16.65 1.41
N ASP A 47 -8.50 -16.82 2.60
CA ASP A 47 -9.94 -16.93 2.83
C ASP A 47 -10.67 -15.57 2.92
N GLU A 48 -9.95 -14.45 3.04
CA GLU A 48 -10.56 -13.13 3.17
C GLU A 48 -11.10 -12.61 1.84
N GLU A 49 -12.22 -11.89 1.83
CA GLU A 49 -12.76 -11.34 0.59
C GLU A 49 -12.26 -9.90 0.31
N GLY A 50 -11.98 -9.62 -0.96
CA GLY A 50 -11.64 -8.28 -1.44
C GLY A 50 -10.22 -7.82 -1.09
N ILE A 51 -9.99 -6.52 -1.21
CA ILE A 51 -8.68 -5.90 -1.00
C ILE A 51 -8.46 -5.65 0.49
N LEU A 52 -7.30 -6.08 0.98
CA LEU A 52 -6.87 -5.86 2.35
C LEU A 52 -5.83 -4.76 2.44
N VAL A 53 -5.82 -4.03 3.55
CA VAL A 53 -4.94 -2.88 3.76
C VAL A 53 -4.04 -3.10 4.97
N LEU A 54 -2.74 -3.24 4.73
CA LEU A 54 -1.72 -3.26 5.78
C LEU A 54 -1.50 -1.85 6.33
N LYS A 55 -1.63 -1.70 7.63
CA LYS A 55 -1.44 -0.45 8.37
C LYS A 55 -0.04 -0.35 8.93
N ASP A 56 0.38 0.88 9.24
CA ASP A 56 1.73 1.17 9.76
C ASP A 56 2.07 0.39 11.04
N ARG A 57 1.07 -0.01 11.83
CA ARG A 57 1.23 -0.82 13.06
C ARG A 57 1.18 -2.34 12.83
N GLY A 58 1.16 -2.78 11.57
CA GLY A 58 1.13 -4.20 11.20
C GLY A 58 -0.23 -4.87 11.23
N PHE A 59 -1.32 -4.15 11.57
CA PHE A 59 -2.67 -4.71 11.46
C PHE A 59 -3.19 -4.61 10.03
N VAL A 60 -4.02 -5.59 9.66
CA VAL A 60 -4.66 -5.66 8.35
C VAL A 60 -6.17 -5.46 8.53
N GLU A 61 -6.78 -4.63 7.68
CA GLU A 61 -8.24 -4.44 7.64
C GLU A 61 -8.75 -4.41 6.19
N PRO A 62 -10.05 -4.67 5.95
CA PRO A 62 -10.64 -4.51 4.64
C PRO A 62 -10.53 -3.08 4.12
N PHE A 63 -10.36 -2.93 2.81
CA PHE A 63 -10.38 -1.64 2.14
C PHE A 63 -11.68 -0.89 2.41
N ASN A 64 -11.57 0.35 2.88
CA ASN A 64 -12.72 1.17 3.25
C ASN A 64 -12.79 2.44 2.39
N LYS A 65 -13.73 2.43 1.43
CA LYS A 65 -14.01 3.55 0.52
C LYS A 65 -14.31 4.85 1.28
N LYS A 66 -15.09 4.78 2.36
CA LYS A 66 -15.49 5.95 3.15
C LYS A 66 -14.31 6.61 3.86
N LYS A 67 -13.37 5.82 4.39
CA LYS A 67 -12.12 6.36 4.98
C LYS A 67 -11.29 7.11 3.94
N MET A 68 -11.17 6.55 2.73
CA MET A 68 -10.45 7.19 1.63
C MET A 68 -11.14 8.47 1.18
N TYR A 69 -12.47 8.43 1.01
CA TYR A 69 -13.28 9.60 0.67
C TYR A 69 -12.98 10.77 1.60
N TYR A 70 -13.09 10.58 2.91
CA TYR A 70 -12.84 11.66 3.87
C TYR A 70 -11.39 12.15 3.85
N SER A 71 -10.43 11.28 3.56
CA SER A 71 -9.02 11.71 3.43
C SER A 71 -8.80 12.65 2.24
N ILE A 72 -9.51 12.44 1.13
CA ILE A 72 -9.42 13.28 -0.07
C ILE A 72 -10.27 14.54 0.12
N ALA A 73 -11.51 14.39 0.58
CA ALA A 73 -12.44 15.50 0.83
C ALA A 73 -11.83 16.51 1.81
N SER A 74 -11.27 16.05 2.93
CA SER A 74 -10.63 16.93 3.92
C SER A 74 -9.49 17.77 3.33
N VAL A 75 -8.73 17.21 2.37
CA VAL A 75 -7.65 17.94 1.69
C VAL A 75 -8.21 18.95 0.68
N SER A 76 -9.20 18.53 -0.11
CA SER A 76 -9.94 19.37 -1.06
C SER A 76 -10.54 20.60 -0.36
N ASP A 77 -11.24 20.37 0.75
CA ASP A 77 -11.89 21.40 1.56
C ASP A 77 -10.85 22.37 2.17
N ALA A 78 -9.72 21.84 2.66
CA ALA A 78 -8.67 22.63 3.29
C ALA A 78 -7.98 23.63 2.33
N ILE A 79 -8.15 23.49 1.02
CA ILE A 79 -7.60 24.42 0.03
C ILE A 79 -8.69 25.16 -0.78
N ASN A 80 -9.96 25.04 -0.38
CA ASN A 80 -11.12 25.62 -1.08
C ASN A 80 -11.17 25.26 -2.58
N GLN A 81 -10.61 24.11 -2.97
CA GLN A 81 -10.73 23.59 -4.34
C GLN A 81 -11.61 22.36 -4.26
N GLY A 82 -12.92 22.61 -4.16
CA GLY A 82 -13.92 21.58 -3.96
C GLY A 82 -13.96 20.60 -5.11
N MET A 83 -13.43 19.40 -4.88
CA MET A 83 -13.85 18.22 -5.63
C MET A 83 -15.28 17.90 -5.21
N ASN A 84 -16.16 17.68 -6.19
CA ASN A 84 -17.48 17.16 -5.86
C ASN A 84 -17.39 15.66 -5.50
N GLU A 85 -18.47 15.11 -4.95
CA GLU A 85 -18.54 13.70 -4.56
C GLU A 85 -18.22 12.75 -5.73
N GLY A 86 -18.69 13.08 -6.94
CA GLY A 86 -18.42 12.31 -8.16
C GLY A 86 -16.93 12.26 -8.49
N ASP A 87 -16.24 13.40 -8.45
CA ASP A 87 -14.80 13.50 -8.69
C ASP A 87 -14.02 12.62 -7.70
N ILE A 88 -14.34 12.69 -6.41
CA ILE A 88 -13.67 11.90 -5.37
C ILE A 88 -13.93 10.40 -5.58
N ASN A 89 -15.16 10.03 -5.92
CA ASN A 89 -15.51 8.63 -6.20
C ASN A 89 -14.80 8.07 -7.43
N LEU A 90 -14.53 8.90 -8.45
CA LEU A 90 -13.70 8.49 -9.59
C LEU A 90 -12.26 8.19 -9.14
N ILE A 91 -11.65 9.05 -8.32
CA ILE A 91 -10.32 8.81 -7.75
C ILE A 91 -10.30 7.51 -6.93
N ILE A 92 -11.28 7.31 -6.04
CA ILE A 92 -11.36 6.09 -5.21
C ILE A 92 -11.49 4.84 -6.09
N ARG A 93 -12.29 4.90 -7.16
CA ARG A 93 -12.45 3.79 -8.10
C ARG A 93 -11.14 3.45 -8.79
N ASP A 94 -10.39 4.45 -9.23
CA ASP A 94 -9.09 4.24 -9.90
C ASP A 94 -8.07 3.63 -8.94
N VAL A 95 -8.05 4.08 -7.68
CA VAL A 95 -7.21 3.50 -6.62
C VAL A 95 -7.60 2.05 -6.32
N TYR A 96 -8.89 1.76 -6.20
CA TYR A 96 -9.39 0.41 -5.98
C TYR A 96 -9.00 -0.52 -7.13
N ASN A 97 -9.24 -0.10 -8.38
CA ASN A 97 -8.91 -0.90 -9.56
C ASN A 97 -7.41 -1.20 -9.63
N ARG A 98 -6.57 -0.23 -9.29
CA ARG A 98 -5.12 -0.44 -9.25
C ARG A 98 -4.70 -1.40 -8.14
N ALA A 99 -5.26 -1.26 -6.95
CA ALA A 99 -4.98 -2.19 -5.86
C ALA A 99 -5.45 -3.62 -6.21
N ASN A 100 -6.59 -3.76 -6.88
CA ASN A 100 -7.10 -5.04 -7.35
C ASN A 100 -6.28 -5.64 -8.50
N ALA A 101 -5.65 -4.80 -9.31
CA ALA A 101 -4.75 -5.23 -10.38
C ALA A 101 -3.33 -5.55 -9.88
N SER A 102 -3.02 -5.24 -8.62
CA SER A 102 -1.74 -5.63 -8.03
C SER A 102 -1.73 -7.14 -7.80
N HIS A 103 -0.56 -7.77 -7.97
CA HIS A 103 -0.38 -9.20 -7.74
C HIS A 103 -0.44 -9.59 -6.24
N CYS A 104 -0.78 -8.66 -5.35
CA CYS A 104 -0.79 -8.86 -3.90
C CYS A 104 -2.18 -8.52 -3.36
N LYS A 105 -2.78 -9.42 -2.60
CA LYS A 105 -4.09 -9.24 -1.95
C LYS A 105 -4.06 -8.16 -0.86
N VAL A 106 -2.92 -8.04 -0.19
CA VAL A 106 -2.68 -7.06 0.87
C VAL A 106 -1.86 -5.89 0.34
N VAL A 107 -2.43 -4.69 0.38
CA VAL A 107 -1.78 -3.46 -0.08
C VAL A 107 -1.46 -2.56 1.12
N SER A 108 -0.25 -2.01 1.18
CA SER A 108 0.10 -1.11 2.29
C SER A 108 -0.66 0.22 2.22
N THR A 109 -0.89 0.84 3.38
CA THR A 109 -1.47 2.20 3.47
C THR A 109 -0.64 3.22 2.69
N LYS A 110 0.69 3.08 2.71
CA LYS A 110 1.60 3.92 1.94
C LYS A 110 1.37 3.75 0.43
N ALA A 111 1.30 2.51 -0.07
CA ALA A 111 1.04 2.24 -1.48
C ALA A 111 -0.34 2.80 -1.92
N LEU A 112 -1.38 2.62 -1.10
CA LEU A 112 -2.69 3.23 -1.40
C LEU A 112 -2.64 4.76 -1.49
N ARG A 113 -1.86 5.43 -0.63
CA ARG A 113 -1.69 6.90 -0.69
C ARG A 113 -0.94 7.31 -1.97
N GLU A 114 0.04 6.54 -2.40
CA GLU A 114 0.73 6.75 -3.67
C GLU A 114 -0.25 6.58 -4.84
N TYR A 115 -1.12 5.57 -4.81
CA TYR A 115 -2.16 5.40 -5.83
C TYR A 115 -3.13 6.58 -5.88
N VAL A 116 -3.51 7.15 -4.72
CA VAL A 116 -4.34 8.37 -4.65
C VAL A 116 -3.63 9.55 -5.32
N ILE A 117 -2.35 9.76 -5.03
CA ILE A 117 -1.54 10.83 -5.62
C ILE A 117 -1.48 10.69 -7.13
N GLU A 118 -1.24 9.49 -7.64
CA GLU A 118 -1.18 9.22 -9.07
C GLU A 118 -2.53 9.41 -9.76
N ALA A 119 -3.64 8.99 -9.12
CA ALA A 119 -4.98 9.22 -9.63
C ALA A 119 -5.33 10.71 -9.69
N LEU A 120 -5.04 11.47 -8.61
CA LEU A 120 -5.23 12.92 -8.58
C LEU A 120 -4.42 13.64 -9.66
N ASP A 121 -3.18 13.20 -9.90
CA ASP A 121 -2.33 13.75 -10.95
C ASP A 121 -2.91 13.50 -12.35
N LYS A 122 -3.31 12.25 -12.63
CA LYS A 122 -3.92 11.85 -13.90
C LYS A 122 -5.21 12.61 -14.19
N SER A 123 -6.01 12.90 -13.16
CA SER A 123 -7.25 13.65 -13.28
C SER A 123 -7.06 15.18 -13.26
N GLY A 124 -5.82 15.68 -13.18
CA GLY A 124 -5.51 17.11 -13.27
C GLY A 124 -5.64 17.89 -11.95
N TYR A 125 -5.91 17.23 -10.82
CA TYR A 125 -6.06 17.85 -9.49
C TYR A 125 -4.70 18.11 -8.81
N LYS A 126 -3.77 18.79 -9.50
CA LYS A 126 -2.36 18.95 -9.07
C LYS A 126 -2.22 19.62 -7.69
N ASN A 127 -3.03 20.63 -7.38
CA ASN A 127 -2.98 21.31 -6.08
C ASN A 127 -3.43 20.40 -4.93
N ILE A 128 -4.50 19.61 -5.16
CA ILE A 128 -5.01 18.64 -4.18
C ILE A 128 -3.99 17.52 -4.00
N ARG A 129 -3.43 17.00 -5.09
CA ARG A 129 -2.32 16.04 -5.08
C ARG A 129 -1.18 16.53 -4.20
N ASP A 130 -0.71 17.76 -4.39
CA ASP A 130 0.42 18.32 -3.64
C ASP A 130 0.09 18.51 -2.16
N LYS A 131 -1.12 18.95 -1.84
CA LYS A 131 -1.59 19.06 -0.46
C LYS A 131 -1.75 17.69 0.20
N TYR A 132 -2.29 16.71 -0.52
CA TYR A 132 -2.46 15.32 -0.06
C TYR A 132 -1.11 14.69 0.24
N LYS A 133 -0.14 14.84 -0.68
CA LYS A 133 1.24 14.37 -0.51
C LYS A 133 1.87 14.93 0.77
N LYS A 134 1.72 16.25 1.01
CA LYS A 134 2.21 16.90 2.25
C LYS A 134 1.52 16.37 3.51
N ALA A 135 0.21 16.12 3.44
CA ALA A 135 -0.56 15.64 4.60
C ALA A 135 -0.23 14.19 4.98
N TYR A 136 0.00 13.31 4.00
CA TYR A 136 -0.03 11.86 4.22
C TYR A 136 1.28 11.11 3.91
N LEU A 137 2.25 11.72 3.22
CA LEU A 137 3.54 11.08 2.94
C LEU A 137 4.73 11.65 3.73
N LYS A 138 4.54 12.71 4.54
CA LYS A 138 5.58 13.34 5.39
C LYS A 138 6.99 13.23 4.76
N ILE A 139 7.20 13.95 3.67
CA ILE A 139 8.51 14.16 3.06
C ILE A 139 9.14 15.36 3.74
#